data_AF-A0A948V8F4-F1
#
_entry.id   AF-A0A948V8F4-F1
#
_cell.length_a   1.000
_cell.length_b   1.000
_cell.length_c   1.000
_cell.angle_alpha   90.00
_cell.angle_beta   90.00
_cell.angle_gamma   90.00
#
_symmetry.space_group_name_H-M   'P 1'
#
loop_
_entity.id
_entity.type
_entity.pdbx_description
1 polymer ?
#
loop_
_entity_poly.entity_id
_entity_poly.type
_entity_poly.pdbx_seq_one_letter_code
_entity_poly.pdbx_strand_id
1 'polypeptide(L)' 'MALIIDDILLSPLKFTIWIAKKLKESAYQELTDESRVHEELLNLQMRYEVGEVSEETYEKEEEKLMERLEAIRKMKEEEI' A
#
# COMPACT_ATOMS: atom_id res chain seq x y z
N MET A 1 32.18 -8.57 10.64
CA MET A 1 31.01 -9.39 11.04
C MET A 1 29.86 -8.43 11.31
N ALA A 2 29.14 -8.01 10.27
CA ALA A 2 28.10 -6.98 10.36
C ALA A 2 27.13 -7.11 9.18
N LEU A 3 26.45 -8.25 9.04
CA LEU A 3 25.51 -8.48 7.92
C LEU A 3 24.38 -9.48 8.28
N ILE A 4 23.84 -9.43 9.50
CA ILE A 4 22.69 -10.29 9.87
C ILE A 4 21.56 -9.52 10.58
N ILE A 5 21.81 -8.30 11.07
CA ILE A 5 20.84 -7.57 11.91
C ILE A 5 19.82 -6.78 11.07
N ASP A 6 20.21 -6.23 9.92
CA ASP A 6 19.31 -5.40 9.10
C ASP A 6 18.14 -6.19 8.48
N ASP A 7 18.38 -7.44 8.08
CA ASP A 7 17.32 -8.27 7.48
C ASP A 7 16.32 -8.84 8.52
N ILE A 8 16.74 -8.99 9.78
CA ILE A 8 15.89 -9.52 10.85
C ILE A 8 14.96 -8.45 11.43
N LEU A 9 15.35 -7.17 11.43
CA LEU A 9 14.49 -6.08 11.92
C LEU A 9 13.32 -5.80 10.97
N LEU A 10 13.53 -5.94 9.66
CA LEU A 10 12.47 -5.74 8.63
C LEU A 10 11.71 -7.04 8.29
N SER A 11 12.21 -8.20 8.72
CA SER A 11 11.60 -9.52 8.49
C SER A 11 10.15 -9.65 8.96
N PRO A 12 9.74 -9.14 10.15
CA PRO A 12 8.35 -9.23 10.61
C PRO A 12 7.41 -8.39 9.74
N LEU A 13 7.86 -7.23 9.26
CA LEU A 13 7.09 -6.33 8.41
C LEU A 13 6.91 -6.87 6.99
N LYS A 14 7.99 -7.43 6.41
CA LYS A 14 7.93 -8.14 5.13
C LYS A 14 6.99 -9.34 5.21
N PHE A 15 6.94 -10.02 6.35
CA PHE A 15 6.00 -11.12 6.60
C PHE A 15 4.55 -10.64 6.70
N THR A 16 4.27 -9.51 7.37
CA THR A 16 2.91 -8.92 7.40
C THR A 16 2.47 -8.38 6.05
N ILE A 17 3.38 -7.79 5.26
CA ILE A 17 3.10 -7.35 3.89
C ILE A 17 2.80 -8.57 3.00
N TRP A 18 3.54 -9.67 3.17
CA TRP A 18 3.27 -10.93 2.46
C TRP A 18 1.90 -11.52 2.83
N ILE A 19 1.53 -11.52 4.12
CA ILE A 19 0.20 -11.94 4.57
C ILE A 19 -0.89 -11.01 4.04
N ALA A 20 -0.68 -9.69 4.07
CA ALA A 20 -1.62 -8.70 3.54
C ALA A 20 -1.79 -8.87 2.02
N LYS A 21 -0.72 -9.13 1.29
CA LYS A 21 -0.75 -9.43 -0.15
C LYS A 21 -1.47 -10.75 -0.46
N LYS A 22 -1.28 -11.78 0.37
CA LYS A 22 -1.99 -13.07 0.26
C LYS A 22 -3.48 -12.95 0.60
N LEU A 23 -3.82 -12.14 1.59
CA LEU A 23 -5.20 -11.83 1.95
C LEU A 23 -5.89 -11.02 0.85
N LYS A 24 -5.15 -10.08 0.26
CA LYS A 24 -5.57 -9.27 -0.88
C LYS A 24 -5.83 -10.12 -2.13
N GLU A 25 -4.98 -11.12 -2.43
CA GLU A 25 -5.22 -12.11 -3.50
C GLU A 25 -6.55 -12.88 -3.32
N SER A 26 -6.92 -13.25 -2.10
CA SER A 26 -8.22 -13.90 -1.82
C SER A 26 -9.42 -12.94 -1.78
N ALA A 27 -9.20 -11.66 -1.44
CA ALA A 27 -10.24 -10.63 -1.38
C ALA A 27 -10.58 -10.01 -2.75
N TYR A 28 -9.73 -10.20 -3.76
CA TYR A 28 -9.95 -9.71 -5.13
C TYR A 28 -11.16 -10.30 -5.85
N GLN A 29 -11.81 -11.34 -5.31
CA GLN A 29 -12.96 -11.92 -5.97
C GLN A 29 -14.19 -10.99 -6.00
N GLU A 30 -14.20 -9.85 -5.28
CA GLU A 30 -15.42 -9.03 -5.25
C GLU A 30 -15.29 -7.49 -5.03
N LEU A 31 -14.09 -6.89 -5.01
CA LEU A 31 -13.95 -5.49 -4.55
C LEU A 31 -13.54 -4.45 -5.61
N THR A 32 -14.60 -3.77 -6.07
CA THR A 32 -14.74 -2.40 -6.60
C THR A 32 -13.64 -1.37 -6.26
N ASP A 33 -13.14 -0.66 -7.27
CA ASP A 33 -12.27 0.54 -7.34
C ASP A 33 -11.39 0.98 -6.14
N GLU A 34 -11.91 1.02 -4.93
CA GLU A 34 -11.19 1.33 -3.69
C GLU A 34 -10.02 0.35 -3.42
N SER A 35 -10.21 -0.94 -3.72
CA SER A 35 -9.14 -1.94 -3.55
C SER A 35 -7.96 -1.71 -4.48
N ARG A 36 -8.19 -1.12 -5.66
CA ARG A 36 -7.12 -0.75 -6.60
C ARG A 36 -6.29 0.41 -6.05
N VAL A 37 -6.93 1.40 -5.44
CA VAL A 37 -6.22 2.53 -4.82
C VAL A 37 -5.40 2.06 -3.59
N HIS A 38 -5.95 1.14 -2.79
CA HIS A 38 -5.19 0.51 -1.70
C HIS A 38 -3.99 -0.31 -2.20
N GLU A 39 -4.11 -0.98 -3.34
CA GLU A 39 -2.99 -1.65 -3.99
C GLU A 39 -1.88 -0.68 -4.39
N GLU A 40 -2.25 0.45 -5.00
CA GLU A 40 -1.32 1.49 -5.42
C GLU A 40 -0.59 2.10 -4.21
N LEU A 41 -1.29 2.36 -3.11
CA LEU A 41 -0.71 2.83 -1.84
C LEU A 41 0.30 1.83 -1.25
N LEU A 42 -0.05 0.55 -1.18
CA LEU A 42 0.87 -0.50 -0.70
C LEU A 42 2.13 -0.60 -1.56
N ASN A 43 2.00 -0.49 -2.88
CA ASN A 43 3.15 -0.49 -3.78
C ASN A 43 4.01 0.76 -3.60
N LEU A 44 3.41 1.93 -3.42
CA LEU A 44 4.13 3.19 -3.16
C LEU A 44 4.94 3.09 -1.86
N GLN A 45 4.35 2.56 -0.79
CA GLN A 45 5.02 2.35 0.48
C GLN A 45 6.21 1.37 0.35
N MET A 46 6.03 0.24 -0.32
CA MET A 46 7.14 -0.70 -0.56
C MET A 46 8.30 -0.03 -1.30
N ARG A 47 8.00 0.78 -2.33
CA ARG A 47 9.03 1.49 -3.11
C ARG A 47 9.77 2.53 -2.29
N TYR A 48 9.08 3.23 -1.38
CA TYR A 48 9.71 4.13 -0.43
C TYR A 48 10.61 3.36 0.55
N GLU A 49 10.14 2.24 1.10
CA GLU A 49 10.90 1.41 2.05
C GLU A 49 12.19 0.83 1.45
N VAL A 50 12.20 0.49 0.15
CA VAL A 50 13.41 0.03 -0.54
C VAL A 50 14.29 1.17 -1.06
N GLY A 51 13.91 2.43 -0.82
CA GLY A 51 14.64 3.61 -1.26
C GLY A 51 14.56 3.91 -2.76
N GLU A 52 13.58 3.33 -3.48
CA GLU A 52 13.32 3.64 -4.89
C GLU A 52 12.62 4.99 -5.09
N VAL A 53 12.00 5.52 -4.04
CA VAL A 53 11.22 6.77 -4.05
C VAL A 53 11.69 7.63 -2.88
N SER A 54 11.88 8.94 -3.10
CA SER A 54 12.20 9.88 -2.03
C SER A 54 10.98 10.18 -1.15
N GLU A 55 11.20 10.63 0.07
CA GLU A 55 10.12 11.05 0.98
C GLU A 55 9.19 12.10 0.34
N GLU A 56 9.74 13.15 -0.27
CA GLU A 56 8.96 14.17 -1.00
C GLU A 56 8.10 13.56 -2.13
N THR A 57 8.63 12.57 -2.85
CA THR A 57 7.87 11.90 -3.91
C THR A 57 6.81 10.96 -3.34
N TYR A 58 7.11 10.30 -2.23
CA TYR A 58 6.17 9.46 -1.51
C TYR A 58 4.97 10.30 -1.03
N GLU A 59 5.21 11.38 -0.30
CA GLU A 59 4.15 12.25 0.24
C GLU A 59 3.25 12.80 -0.86
N LYS A 60 3.83 13.27 -1.97
CA LYS A 60 3.08 13.82 -3.10
C LYS A 60 2.21 12.79 -3.81
N GLU A 61 2.70 11.57 -3.97
CA GLU A 61 1.93 10.51 -4.64
C GLU A 61 0.91 9.87 -3.68
N GLU A 62 1.23 9.78 -2.39
CA GLU A 62 0.31 9.34 -1.34
C GLU A 62 -0.90 10.27 -1.26
N GLU A 63 -0.69 11.59 -1.22
CA GLU A 63 -1.76 12.59 -1.18
C GLU A 63 -2.76 12.41 -2.34
N LYS A 64 -2.25 12.25 -3.57
CA LYS A 64 -3.10 12.02 -4.76
C LYS A 64 -3.91 10.72 -4.67
N LEU A 65 -3.30 9.65 -4.16
CA LEU A 65 -3.97 8.37 -4.00
C LEU A 65 -5.06 8.47 -2.93
N MET A 66 -4.81 9.21 -1.86
CA MET A 66 -5.79 9.46 -0.80
C MET A 66 -6.96 10.33 -1.30
N GLU A 67 -6.71 11.38 -2.09
CA GLU A 67 -7.76 12.17 -2.73
C GLU A 67 -8.66 11.30 -3.63
N ARG A 68 -8.05 10.41 -4.42
CA ARG A 68 -8.78 9.48 -5.29
C ARG A 68 -9.62 8.50 -4.47
N LEU A 69 -9.09 8.03 -3.34
CA LEU A 69 -9.82 7.16 -2.42
C LEU A 69 -11.04 7.86 -1.82
N GLU A 70 -10.89 9.11 -1.39
CA GLU A 70 -12.00 9.93 -0.90
C GLU A 70 -13.07 10.16 -1.97
N ALA A 71 -12.67 10.44 -3.21
CA ALA A 71 -13.61 10.60 -4.32
C ALA A 71 -14.45 9.33 -4.56
N ILE A 72 -13.80 8.16 -4.57
CA ILE A 72 -14.49 6.87 -4.72
C ILE A 72 -15.47 6.63 -3.56
N ARG A 73 -15.08 6.96 -2.33
CA ARG A 73 -15.95 6.83 -1.15
C ARG A 73 -17.17 7.73 -1.25
N LYS A 74 -16.98 9.01 -1.61
CA LYS A 74 -18.08 9.95 -1.81
C LYS A 74 -19.06 9.48 -2.89
N MET A 75 -18.56 8.97 -4.01
CA MET A 75 -19.42 8.41 -5.07
C MET A 75 -20.26 7.23 -4.58
N LYS A 76 -19.68 6.33 -3.78
CA LYS A 76 -20.42 5.20 -3.19
C LYS A 76 -21.44 5.67 -2.14
N GLU A 77 -21.14 6.70 -1.38
CA GLU A 77 -22.07 7.29 -0.41
C GLU A 77 -23.25 8.00 -1.08
N GLU A 78 -23.05 8.63 -2.24
CA GLU A 78 -24.09 9.30 -3.02
C GLU A 78 -25.00 8.33 -3.81
N GLU A 79 -24.53 7.10 -4.08
CA GLU A 79 -25.32 6.04 -4.75
C GLU A 79 -26.26 5.27 -3.80
N ILE A 80 -26.19 5.50 -2.49
CA ILE A 80 -27.00 4.84 -1.43
C ILE A 80 -28.14 5.76 -0.98
#